data_AF-A0A6M2A5V2-F1
#
_entry.id   AF-A0A6M2A5V2-F1
#
_cell.length_a   1.000
_cell.length_b   1.000
_cell.length_c   1.000
_cell.angle_alpha   90.00
_cell.angle_beta   90.00
_cell.angle_gamma   90.00
#
_symmetry.space_group_name_H-M   'P 1'
#
loop_
_entity.id
_entity.type
_entity.pdbx_description
1 polymer ?
#
loop_
_entity_poly.entity_id
_entity_poly.type
_entity_poly.pdbx_seq_one_letter_code
_entity_poly.pdbx_strand_id
1 'polypeptide(L)'
;MSENQKTKIHKCLTEVYHLDPQSIQTITQKLSPIENSSIIDDFIDLSKNLSFDPDKTPKIAPLGNDDAVLKAPEWHHIVLENPYIRILEITVKPGEKVPFHTHQWDSITISIQGSKFQIDDTMGNVQIEDWEEVAEFLEKTIDPLSYTNLGDQEFKALSFEIKE
;
A
#
# COMPACT_ATOMS: atom_id res chain seq x y z
N MET A 1 -9.89 -0.95 -19.56
CA MET A 1 -8.66 -0.35 -20.11
C MET A 1 -8.69 -0.37 -21.64
N SER A 2 -8.13 0.67 -22.28
CA SER A 2 -7.84 0.77 -23.72
C SER A 2 -6.34 0.64 -24.08
N GLU A 3 -6.00 0.40 -25.35
CA GLU A 3 -4.59 0.39 -25.83
C GLU A 3 -3.85 1.74 -25.62
N ASN A 4 -4.60 2.85 -25.56
CA ASN A 4 -4.07 4.18 -25.19
C ASN A 4 -3.57 4.18 -23.74
N GLN A 5 -4.39 3.67 -22.82
CA GLN A 5 -4.02 3.54 -21.42
C GLN A 5 -2.80 2.65 -21.25
N LYS A 6 -2.77 1.47 -21.91
CA LYS A 6 -1.57 0.58 -22.03
C LYS A 6 -0.30 1.28 -22.55
N THR A 7 -0.41 2.50 -23.08
CA THR A 7 0.73 3.31 -23.53
C THR A 7 1.00 4.52 -22.63
N LYS A 8 0.06 5.01 -21.81
CA LYS A 8 0.33 5.98 -20.73
C LYS A 8 1.06 5.31 -19.56
N ILE A 9 0.54 4.15 -19.18
CA ILE A 9 1.24 3.01 -18.57
C ILE A 9 2.68 2.88 -19.05
N HIS A 10 2.92 3.15 -20.35
CA HIS A 10 4.22 2.99 -21.01
C HIS A 10 4.91 4.31 -21.44
N LYS A 11 4.36 5.49 -21.08
CA LYS A 11 4.91 6.83 -21.35
C LYS A 11 5.21 7.59 -20.08
N CYS A 12 4.29 7.62 -19.11
CA CYS A 12 4.65 7.97 -17.73
C CYS A 12 5.87 7.12 -17.33
N LEU A 13 5.87 5.86 -17.81
CA LEU A 13 7.03 5.19 -18.40
C LEU A 13 8.22 5.33 -17.50
N THR A 14 9.11 6.23 -17.87
CA THR A 14 10.54 5.96 -18.04
C THR A 14 11.44 7.01 -17.46
N GLU A 15 10.97 7.69 -16.42
CA GLU A 15 11.43 9.07 -16.19
C GLU A 15 11.73 9.44 -14.73
N VAL A 16 11.22 8.73 -13.71
CA VAL A 16 10.45 9.51 -12.72
C VAL A 16 10.47 9.08 -11.22
N TYR A 17 10.90 7.88 -10.74
CA TYR A 17 10.78 7.53 -9.28
C TYR A 17 11.72 8.46 -8.38
N HIS A 18 12.76 9.18 -8.78
CA HIS A 18 13.55 9.27 -9.99
C HIS A 18 14.67 8.26 -9.89
N LEU A 19 14.54 7.23 -10.70
CA LEU A 19 15.60 6.35 -11.10
C LEU A 19 15.31 5.94 -12.53
N ASP A 20 15.91 4.83 -12.91
CA ASP A 20 15.65 4.18 -14.16
C ASP A 20 14.20 3.65 -14.25
N PRO A 21 13.87 3.05 -15.39
CA PRO A 21 13.62 1.60 -15.48
C PRO A 21 13.35 0.61 -14.28
N GLN A 22 13.28 0.95 -12.97
CA GLN A 22 12.70 0.10 -11.91
C GLN A 22 11.94 0.88 -10.77
N SER A 23 10.57 0.92 -10.70
CA SER A 23 9.58 2.06 -10.64
C SER A 23 8.26 2.48 -11.63
N ILE A 24 7.93 2.35 -12.97
CA ILE A 24 6.72 2.16 -13.77
C ILE A 24 6.86 0.94 -14.75
N GLN A 25 5.83 0.10 -14.89
CA GLN A 25 5.60 -1.36 -14.67
C GLN A 25 5.12 -2.03 -13.30
N THR A 26 4.79 -1.38 -12.14
CA THR A 26 4.10 -1.88 -10.87
C THR A 26 3.17 -0.88 -9.96
N ILE A 27 2.80 0.42 -10.23
CA ILE A 27 1.69 1.38 -9.71
C ILE A 27 0.82 2.46 -10.62
N THR A 28 0.06 2.50 -11.81
CA THR A 28 -0.56 1.99 -13.17
C THR A 28 -1.29 0.64 -13.76
N GLN A 29 -1.48 -0.54 -13.11
CA GLN A 29 -2.38 -1.75 -13.21
C GLN A 29 -3.27 -2.08 -11.90
N LYS A 30 -3.58 -1.09 -11.01
CA LYS A 30 -4.56 -0.91 -9.89
C LYS A 30 -5.61 0.31 -10.06
N LEU A 31 -5.78 1.11 -11.17
CA LEU A 31 -6.92 2.03 -11.64
C LEU A 31 -7.37 2.11 -13.15
N SER A 32 -7.58 0.99 -13.86
CA SER A 32 -8.25 0.81 -15.18
C SER A 32 -8.92 -0.53 -15.74
N PRO A 33 -9.14 -1.71 -15.08
CA PRO A 33 -10.41 -2.05 -14.36
C PRO A 33 -10.28 -2.87 -13.04
N ILE A 34 -11.00 -2.74 -11.89
CA ILE A 34 -12.29 -2.13 -11.42
C ILE A 34 -13.14 -1.96 -12.62
N GLU A 35 -14.14 -2.81 -12.78
CA GLU A 35 -14.76 -3.06 -14.07
C GLU A 35 -15.27 -1.78 -14.79
N ASN A 36 -15.50 -0.70 -14.04
CA ASN A 36 -15.37 0.75 -14.35
C ASN A 36 -14.27 1.19 -15.35
N SER A 37 -13.41 0.28 -15.83
CA SER A 37 -12.10 0.65 -16.34
C SER A 37 -11.36 1.57 -15.34
N SER A 38 -11.34 1.17 -14.04
CA SER A 38 -10.55 1.74 -12.91
C SER A 38 -9.84 0.80 -11.83
N ILE A 39 -9.27 -0.42 -12.09
CA ILE A 39 -8.18 -1.23 -11.35
C ILE A 39 -6.99 -1.80 -12.23
N ILE A 40 -6.84 -1.49 -13.53
CA ILE A 40 -5.56 -1.21 -14.26
C ILE A 40 -4.85 0.20 -14.00
N ASP A 41 -4.92 1.38 -14.60
CA ASP A 41 -4.13 2.64 -14.23
C ASP A 41 -3.69 3.12 -12.72
N ASP A 42 -3.38 2.28 -11.67
CA ASP A 42 -2.67 2.46 -10.32
C ASP A 42 -1.69 1.25 -9.83
N PHE A 43 -1.26 0.21 -10.61
CA PHE A 43 -0.23 -0.98 -10.52
C PHE A 43 0.84 -1.07 -11.69
N ILE A 44 1.14 0.01 -12.38
CA ILE A 44 2.20 0.17 -13.36
C ILE A 44 3.19 1.28 -12.98
N ASP A 45 3.05 2.37 -12.24
CA ASP A 45 4.11 3.04 -11.42
C ASP A 45 4.90 2.15 -10.38
N LEU A 46 5.58 1.04 -10.75
CA LEU A 46 6.74 0.39 -10.02
C LEU A 46 7.84 -0.43 -10.86
N SER A 47 8.09 -0.16 -12.17
CA SER A 47 9.44 -0.12 -12.91
C SER A 47 10.23 1.25 -13.52
N LYS A 48 10.46 2.65 -13.09
CA LYS A 48 9.87 4.19 -13.37
C LYS A 48 9.37 5.56 -12.37
N ASN A 49 8.53 5.83 -11.18
CA ASN A 49 7.98 7.07 -10.16
C ASN A 49 8.03 7.52 -8.40
N LEU A 50 8.90 7.55 -7.19
CA LEU A 50 9.99 6.79 -6.13
C LEU A 50 11.41 6.11 -6.35
N SER A 51 12.55 6.68 -5.95
CA SER A 51 13.79 5.88 -5.72
C SER A 51 13.62 4.90 -4.53
N PHE A 52 14.36 3.81 -4.25
CA PHE A 52 15.60 3.14 -4.70
C PHE A 52 16.73 3.99 -5.34
N ASP A 53 17.86 4.26 -4.69
CA ASP A 53 18.10 4.44 -3.25
C ASP A 53 18.17 5.97 -2.94
N PRO A 54 17.11 6.60 -2.39
CA PRO A 54 16.97 7.04 -1.00
C PRO A 54 18.19 7.42 -0.19
N ASP A 55 19.27 7.85 -0.84
CA ASP A 55 20.57 8.14 -0.22
C ASP A 55 20.57 9.49 0.54
N LYS A 56 19.56 9.63 1.40
CA LYS A 56 19.16 10.69 2.36
C LYS A 56 18.28 11.80 1.78
N THR A 57 17.02 11.84 2.19
CA THR A 57 16.36 13.12 2.50
C THR A 57 15.37 13.00 3.68
N PRO A 58 15.82 13.21 4.93
CA PRO A 58 14.92 13.63 6.00
C PRO A 58 14.33 15.02 5.68
N LYS A 59 13.11 15.39 6.09
CA LYS A 59 12.29 14.72 7.11
C LYS A 59 10.79 15.06 6.95
N ILE A 60 9.96 14.01 6.91
CA ILE A 60 8.72 13.81 7.68
C ILE A 60 7.84 15.07 7.87
N ALA A 61 6.72 15.13 7.16
CA ALA A 61 5.55 15.87 7.64
C ALA A 61 5.07 15.22 8.96
N PRO A 62 4.61 15.99 9.97
CA PRO A 62 4.27 15.43 11.27
C PRO A 62 3.16 14.38 11.13
N LEU A 63 3.53 13.12 11.35
CA LEU A 63 2.60 11.99 11.30
C LEU A 63 1.54 12.11 12.39
N GLY A 64 0.35 11.58 12.13
CA GLY A 64 -0.65 11.35 13.15
C GLY A 64 -0.09 10.43 14.25
N ASN A 65 -0.52 10.63 15.50
CA ASN A 65 -0.05 9.82 16.63
C ASN A 65 -0.28 8.32 16.42
N ASP A 66 -1.23 7.96 15.56
CA ASP A 66 -1.73 6.61 15.33
C ASP A 66 -1.27 6.00 14.00
N ASP A 67 -0.41 6.69 13.25
CA ASP A 67 0.09 6.23 11.94
C ASP A 67 0.83 4.87 12.01
N ALA A 68 0.65 4.06 10.96
CA ALA A 68 1.21 2.73 10.77
C ALA A 68 2.69 2.60 11.15
N VAL A 69 3.56 3.54 10.77
CA VAL A 69 5.02 3.43 11.01
C VAL A 69 5.44 3.89 12.41
N LEU A 70 4.52 4.47 13.19
CA LEU A 70 4.71 4.80 14.61
C LEU A 70 4.06 3.76 15.53
N LYS A 71 2.89 3.24 15.16
CA LYS A 71 2.11 2.28 15.95
C LYS A 71 2.48 0.84 15.69
N ALA A 72 2.70 0.49 14.43
CA ALA A 72 2.96 -0.87 13.97
C ALA A 72 4.32 -1.03 13.23
N PRO A 73 5.45 -0.44 13.71
CA PRO A 73 6.73 -0.45 12.99
C PRO A 73 7.36 -1.84 12.82
N GLU A 74 6.93 -2.85 13.59
CA GLU A 74 7.37 -4.25 13.41
C GLU A 74 6.62 -4.97 12.28
N TRP A 75 5.51 -4.39 11.79
CA TRP A 75 4.67 -4.93 10.71
C TRP A 75 4.63 -4.02 9.47
N HIS A 76 5.01 -2.74 9.60
CA HIS A 76 5.00 -1.72 8.54
C HIS A 76 6.38 -1.12 8.36
N HIS A 77 7.02 -1.37 7.21
CA HIS A 77 8.37 -0.92 6.91
C HIS A 77 8.40 0.02 5.71
N ILE A 78 9.01 1.20 5.88
CA ILE A 78 9.16 2.20 4.81
C ILE A 78 10.20 1.69 3.80
N VAL A 79 9.76 1.40 2.58
CA VAL A 79 10.61 0.98 1.46
C VAL A 79 11.17 2.22 0.71
N LEU A 80 10.33 3.23 0.48
CA LEU A 80 10.72 4.65 0.50
C LEU A 80 9.58 5.49 1.07
N GLU A 81 9.98 6.62 1.64
CA GLU A 81 9.14 7.80 1.77
C GLU A 81 9.75 9.00 1.00
N ASN A 82 9.02 9.54 0.01
CA ASN A 82 9.31 10.84 -0.60
C ASN A 82 8.13 11.80 -0.30
N PRO A 83 8.11 13.04 -0.82
CA PRO A 83 7.01 13.97 -0.57
C PRO A 83 5.63 13.54 -1.10
N TYR A 84 5.56 12.64 -2.09
CA TYR A 84 4.36 12.31 -2.86
C TYR A 84 3.79 10.92 -2.59
N ILE A 85 4.65 9.98 -2.18
CA ILE A 85 4.25 8.60 -1.94
C ILE A 85 5.09 8.02 -0.80
N ARG A 86 4.41 7.34 0.14
CA ARG A 86 5.04 6.44 1.11
C ARG A 86 4.68 5.02 0.72
N ILE A 87 5.68 4.15 0.76
CA ILE A 87 5.52 2.78 0.27
C ILE A 87 5.91 1.86 1.39
N LEU A 88 4.92 1.19 1.93
CA LEU A 88 5.01 0.34 3.10
C LEU A 88 4.99 -1.13 2.68
N GLU A 89 6.06 -1.84 3.01
CA GLU A 89 6.02 -3.30 3.10
C GLU A 89 5.26 -3.66 4.38
N ILE A 90 4.22 -4.47 4.23
CA ILE A 90 3.37 -4.96 5.31
C ILE A 90 3.56 -6.47 5.42
N THR A 91 3.80 -7.00 6.63
CA THR A 91 3.92 -8.46 6.87
C THR A 91 3.31 -8.84 8.22
N VAL A 92 2.51 -9.92 8.30
CA VAL A 92 1.85 -10.38 9.55
C VAL A 92 1.76 -11.92 9.59
N LYS A 93 2.31 -12.59 10.62
CA LYS A 93 2.34 -14.07 10.71
C LYS A 93 1.07 -14.67 11.36
N PRO A 94 0.80 -15.99 11.22
CA PRO A 94 -0.26 -16.69 11.94
C PRO A 94 -0.29 -16.38 13.45
N GLY A 95 -1.42 -15.88 13.93
CA GLY A 95 -1.62 -15.48 15.33
C GLY A 95 -0.94 -14.17 15.75
N GLU A 96 -0.22 -13.47 14.86
CA GLU A 96 0.24 -12.11 15.13
C GLU A 96 -0.91 -11.12 15.03
N LYS A 97 -0.85 -10.10 15.90
CA LYS A 97 -1.82 -9.02 15.99
C LYS A 97 -1.11 -7.69 15.75
N VAL A 98 -1.35 -7.09 14.59
CA VAL A 98 -0.93 -5.72 14.31
C VAL A 98 -1.69 -4.78 15.27
N PRO A 99 -0.99 -3.94 16.05
CA PRO A 99 -1.65 -3.02 16.99
C PRO A 99 -2.50 -1.98 16.25
N PHE A 100 -3.44 -1.38 16.97
CA PHE A 100 -4.29 -0.30 16.46
C PHE A 100 -3.47 0.82 15.82
N HIS A 101 -3.68 1.02 14.53
CA HIS A 101 -3.02 2.05 13.72
C HIS A 101 -3.93 2.57 12.61
N THR A 102 -3.54 3.67 11.99
CA THR A 102 -4.14 4.18 10.76
C THR A 102 -3.13 4.18 9.60
N HIS A 103 -3.63 3.97 8.39
CA HIS A 103 -2.96 4.42 7.18
C HIS A 103 -3.34 5.88 7.00
N GLN A 104 -2.37 6.79 7.16
CA GLN A 104 -2.62 8.24 7.19
C GLN A 104 -3.14 8.80 5.84
N TRP A 105 -2.96 8.04 4.76
CA TRP A 105 -3.26 8.45 3.39
C TRP A 105 -3.97 7.34 2.63
N ASP A 106 -4.72 7.73 1.59
CA ASP A 106 -5.32 6.78 0.67
C ASP A 106 -4.20 5.97 0.03
N SER A 107 -4.38 4.65 0.02
CA SER A 107 -3.42 3.75 -0.61
C SER A 107 -4.11 3.01 -1.72
N ILE A 108 -3.31 2.60 -2.70
CA ILE A 108 -3.67 1.39 -3.41
C ILE A 108 -2.77 0.30 -2.87
N THR A 109 -3.35 -0.58 -2.08
CA THR A 109 -2.66 -1.73 -1.51
C THR A 109 -2.65 -2.86 -2.53
N ILE A 110 -1.56 -3.62 -2.59
CA ILE A 110 -1.58 -4.94 -3.20
C ILE A 110 -1.30 -5.91 -2.08
N SER A 111 -2.26 -6.80 -1.83
CA SER A 111 -2.03 -8.01 -1.07
C SER A 111 -1.19 -8.96 -1.93
N ILE A 112 0.05 -9.19 -1.47
CA ILE A 112 1.06 -10.05 -2.12
C ILE A 112 0.92 -11.49 -1.64
N GLN A 113 0.48 -11.68 -0.40
CA GLN A 113 0.09 -12.96 0.16
C GLN A 113 -1.14 -12.71 1.04
N GLY A 114 -2.29 -13.26 0.64
CA GLY A 114 -3.56 -13.10 1.36
C GLY A 114 -3.59 -13.89 2.68
N SER A 115 -4.54 -13.56 3.57
CA SER A 115 -4.83 -14.39 4.75
C SER A 115 -6.21 -14.07 5.35
N LYS A 116 -6.66 -14.91 6.27
CA LYS A 116 -7.83 -14.61 7.12
C LYS A 116 -7.44 -13.55 8.16
N PHE A 117 -8.13 -12.42 8.19
CA PHE A 117 -7.98 -11.40 9.20
C PHE A 117 -9.19 -11.29 10.11
N GLN A 118 -8.92 -11.16 11.40
CA GLN A 118 -9.81 -10.46 12.32
C GLN A 118 -9.44 -8.98 12.25
N ILE A 119 -10.43 -8.13 11.97
CA ILE A 119 -10.31 -6.67 11.98
C ILE A 119 -11.08 -6.18 13.21
N ASP A 120 -10.38 -5.59 14.17
CA ASP A 120 -10.99 -4.94 15.33
C ASP A 120 -11.01 -3.43 15.13
N ASP A 121 -12.09 -2.77 15.56
CA ASP A 121 -12.17 -1.31 15.68
C ASP A 121 -12.04 -0.83 17.14
N THR A 122 -11.92 0.49 17.33
CA THR A 122 -11.79 1.12 18.65
C THR A 122 -13.09 1.09 19.48
N MET A 123 -14.23 0.77 18.87
CA MET A 123 -15.52 0.60 19.54
C MET A 123 -15.72 -0.84 20.05
N GLY A 124 -14.86 -1.77 19.66
CA GLY A 124 -14.95 -3.19 20.00
C GLY A 124 -15.82 -4.01 19.05
N ASN A 125 -16.14 -3.48 17.87
CA ASN A 125 -16.67 -4.31 16.78
C ASN A 125 -15.55 -5.19 16.22
N VAL A 126 -15.93 -6.37 15.73
CA VAL A 126 -15.01 -7.36 15.17
C VAL A 126 -15.57 -7.86 13.86
N GLN A 127 -14.83 -7.66 12.78
CA GLN A 127 -15.06 -8.30 11.49
C GLN A 127 -14.07 -9.46 11.31
N ILE A 128 -14.46 -10.46 10.53
CA ILE A 128 -13.54 -11.51 10.08
C ILE A 128 -13.69 -11.61 8.56
N GLU A 129 -12.60 -11.35 7.86
CA GLU A 129 -12.52 -11.33 6.41
C GLU A 129 -11.46 -12.32 5.94
N ASP A 130 -11.71 -12.98 4.81
CA ASP A 130 -10.70 -13.76 4.09
C ASP A 130 -10.17 -12.86 2.97
N TRP A 131 -9.00 -12.26 3.18
CA TRP A 131 -8.39 -11.37 2.19
C TRP A 131 -7.65 -12.18 1.12
N GLU A 132 -8.03 -11.96 -0.14
CA GLU A 132 -7.36 -12.55 -1.30
C GLU A 132 -6.18 -11.69 -1.79
N GLU A 133 -5.38 -12.22 -2.72
CA GLU A 133 -4.23 -11.53 -3.32
C GLU A 133 -4.69 -10.53 -4.39
N VAL A 134 -5.18 -9.37 -3.94
CA VAL A 134 -5.81 -8.36 -4.80
C VAL A 134 -5.08 -7.02 -4.80
N ALA A 135 -5.27 -6.30 -5.90
CA ALA A 135 -5.10 -4.86 -5.98
C ALA A 135 -6.37 -4.18 -5.44
N GLU A 136 -6.27 -3.36 -4.40
CA GLU A 136 -7.40 -2.66 -3.78
C GLU A 136 -7.09 -1.20 -3.48
N PHE A 137 -7.98 -0.30 -3.90
CA PHE A 137 -7.97 1.09 -3.47
C PHE A 137 -8.59 1.15 -2.07
N LEU A 138 -7.78 1.50 -1.07
CA LEU A 138 -8.19 1.63 0.32
C LEU A 138 -8.15 3.10 0.72
N GLU A 139 -9.31 3.64 1.06
CA GLU A 139 -9.43 4.97 1.68
C GLU A 139 -8.69 4.98 3.03
N LYS A 140 -8.08 6.12 3.36
CA LYS A 140 -7.37 6.32 4.64
C LYS A 140 -8.26 6.04 5.85
N THR A 141 -7.69 5.42 6.88
CA THR A 141 -8.43 5.11 8.11
C THR A 141 -8.42 6.28 9.09
N ILE A 142 -9.60 6.70 9.54
CA ILE A 142 -9.77 7.79 10.53
C ILE A 142 -9.70 7.21 11.94
N ASP A 143 -10.53 6.19 12.20
CA ASP A 143 -10.46 5.39 13.42
C ASP A 143 -9.40 4.30 13.24
N PRO A 144 -8.46 4.13 14.19
CA PRO A 144 -7.45 3.07 14.12
C PRO A 144 -8.08 1.67 14.04
N LEU A 145 -7.51 0.83 13.18
CA LEU A 145 -7.89 -0.58 13.06
C LEU A 145 -6.74 -1.49 13.52
N SER A 146 -7.12 -2.66 14.07
CA SER A 146 -6.22 -3.69 14.59
C SER A 146 -6.44 -4.98 13.81
N TYR A 147 -5.36 -5.59 13.32
CA TYR A 147 -5.45 -6.69 12.36
C TYR A 147 -4.79 -7.94 12.95
N THR A 148 -5.59 -8.94 13.31
CA THR A 148 -5.08 -10.24 13.79
C THR A 148 -5.14 -11.25 12.66
N ASN A 149 -3.98 -11.79 12.25
CA ASN A 149 -3.96 -12.83 11.23
C ASN A 149 -4.41 -14.17 11.85
N LEU A 150 -5.60 -14.63 11.47
CA LEU A 150 -6.22 -15.88 11.89
C LEU A 150 -5.93 -17.06 10.94
N GLY A 151 -5.24 -16.83 9.84
CA GLY A 151 -4.83 -17.88 8.90
C GLY A 151 -3.64 -18.69 9.42
N ASP A 152 -3.33 -19.79 8.72
CA ASP A 152 -2.08 -20.55 8.88
C ASP A 152 -0.95 -20.05 7.96
N GLN A 153 -1.21 -18.98 7.19
CA GLN A 153 -0.30 -18.29 6.29
C GLN A 153 0.17 -16.94 6.87
N GLU A 154 1.32 -16.45 6.40
CA GLU A 154 1.80 -15.09 6.67
C GLU A 154 1.23 -14.12 5.63
N PHE A 155 0.50 -13.10 6.04
CA PHE A 155 0.05 -12.03 5.15
C PHE A 155 1.23 -11.18 4.70
N LYS A 156 1.20 -10.73 3.44
CA LYS A 156 2.11 -9.69 2.92
C LYS A 156 1.36 -8.72 2.04
N ALA A 157 1.74 -7.45 2.09
CA ALA A 157 1.29 -6.45 1.14
C ALA A 157 2.37 -5.41 0.84
N LEU A 158 2.24 -4.74 -0.29
CA LEU A 158 2.79 -3.39 -0.45
C LEU A 158 1.62 -2.41 -0.50
N SER A 159 1.51 -1.59 0.55
CA SER A 159 0.63 -0.44 0.57
C SER A 159 1.39 0.75 -0.01
N PHE A 160 0.91 1.24 -1.15
CA PHE A 160 1.48 2.39 -1.83
C PHE A 160 0.56 3.58 -1.52
N GLU A 161 0.84 4.24 -0.40
CA GLU A 161 0.09 5.37 0.15
C GLU A 161 0.42 6.64 -0.64
N ILE A 162 -0.54 7.10 -1.45
CA ILE A 162 -0.44 8.35 -2.19
C ILE A 162 -0.67 9.49 -1.21
N LYS A 163 0.35 10.30 -0.97
CA LYS A 163 0.28 11.37 0.04
C LYS A 163 -0.58 12.54 -0.42
N GLU A 164 -1.20 13.19 0.57
CA GLU A 164 -1.73 14.57 0.49
C GLU A 164 -0.61 15.62 0.45
#